data_AF-A0A7V9JHW8-F1
#
_entry.id   AF-A0A7V9JHW8-F1
#
_cell.length_a   1.000
_cell.length_b   1.000
_cell.length_c   1.000
_cell.angle_alpha   90.00
_cell.angle_beta   90.00
_cell.angle_gamma   90.00
#
_symmetry.space_group_name_H-M   'P 1'
#
loop_
_entity.id
_entity.type
_entity.pdbx_description
1 polymer ?
#
loop_
_entity_poly.entity_id
_entity_poly.type
_entity_poly.pdbx_seq_one_letter_code
_entity_poly.pdbx_strand_id
1 'polypeptide(L)'
;MSEADDLGRQWLRRAQNDLNSAEAHHVDTSLSPATTCWLAQQAAEKAIKALLVRAQVDFPFTHDLAALSLLLGESLPVPSEDLVHLTKVASDSRYPGEAPEPVRDDADTLLAIARTVVAEAARRFDGKG
;
A
#
# COMPACT_ATOMS: atom_id res chain seq x y z
N MET A 1 -22.30 12.91 3.59
CA MET A 1 -21.22 12.01 3.16
C MET A 1 -21.58 11.55 1.76
N SER A 2 -20.70 11.68 0.77
CA SER A 2 -21.00 11.33 -0.63
C SER A 2 -20.79 9.83 -0.88
N GLU A 3 -21.38 9.29 -1.96
CA GLU A 3 -21.13 7.91 -2.40
C GLU A 3 -19.63 7.63 -2.61
N ALA A 4 -18.90 8.62 -3.11
CA ALA A 4 -17.45 8.56 -3.26
C ALA A 4 -16.71 8.45 -1.92
N ASP A 5 -17.16 9.15 -0.87
CA ASP A 5 -16.59 9.01 0.49
C ASP A 5 -16.86 7.61 1.05
N ASP A 6 -18.07 7.08 0.88
CA ASP A 6 -18.44 5.74 1.33
C ASP A 6 -17.63 4.65 0.61
N LEU A 7 -17.46 4.77 -0.71
CA LEU A 7 -16.63 3.85 -1.48
C LEU A 7 -15.15 3.98 -1.11
N GLY A 8 -14.65 5.21 -0.93
CA GLY A 8 -13.29 5.47 -0.46
C GLY A 8 -13.03 4.81 0.91
N ARG A 9 -13.96 4.91 1.85
CA ARG A 9 -13.87 4.23 3.16
C ARG A 9 -13.90 2.71 3.03
N GLN A 10 -14.61 2.14 2.05
CA GLN A 10 -14.56 0.70 1.78
C GLN A 10 -13.16 0.28 1.30
N TRP A 11 -12.53 1.05 0.42
CA TRP A 11 -11.15 0.81 0.00
C TRP A 11 -10.17 0.93 1.17
N LEU A 12 -10.30 1.97 2.00
CA LEU A 12 -9.45 2.15 3.18
C LEU A 12 -9.58 0.99 4.17
N ARG A 13 -10.79 0.46 4.39
CA ARG A 13 -10.97 -0.74 5.24
C ARG A 13 -10.24 -1.96 4.67
N ARG A 14 -10.24 -2.15 3.35
CA ARG A 14 -9.47 -3.23 2.72
C ARG A 14 -7.97 -3.02 2.88
N ALA A 15 -7.50 -1.79 2.72
CA ALA A 15 -6.09 -1.44 2.97
C ALA A 15 -5.66 -1.78 4.39
N GLN A 16 -6.48 -1.44 5.39
CA GLN A 16 -6.20 -1.76 6.79
C GLN A 16 -6.20 -3.27 7.07
N ASN A 17 -7.11 -4.03 6.45
CA ASN A 17 -7.15 -5.48 6.58
C ASN A 17 -5.88 -6.14 6.01
N ASP A 18 -5.40 -5.66 4.86
CA ASP A 18 -4.15 -6.15 4.26
C ASP A 18 -2.94 -5.81 5.14
N LEU A 19 -2.90 -4.59 5.69
CA LEU A 19 -1.84 -4.18 6.62
C LEU A 19 -1.82 -5.05 7.88
N ASN A 20 -2.98 -5.26 8.52
CA ASN A 20 -3.09 -6.12 9.70
C ASN A 20 -2.67 -7.56 9.39
N SER A 21 -2.99 -8.05 8.19
CA SER A 21 -2.56 -9.38 7.73
C SER A 21 -1.05 -9.43 7.51
N ALA A 22 -0.45 -8.39 6.92
CA ALA A 22 0.99 -8.28 6.74
C ALA A 22 1.72 -8.32 8.09
N GLU A 23 1.22 -7.59 9.08
CA GLU A 23 1.78 -7.55 10.43
C GLU A 23 1.69 -8.90 11.14
N ALA A 24 0.52 -9.54 11.10
CA ALA A 24 0.34 -10.88 11.66
C ALA A 24 1.28 -11.90 10.98
N HIS A 25 1.45 -11.80 9.67
CA HIS A 25 2.35 -12.67 8.91
C HIS A 25 3.81 -12.45 9.26
N HIS A 26 4.21 -11.19 9.43
CA HIS A 26 5.58 -10.82 9.77
C HIS A 26 6.02 -11.30 11.15
N VAL A 27 5.10 -11.30 12.13
CA VAL A 27 5.35 -11.79 13.50
C VAL A 27 5.69 -13.28 13.52
N ASP A 28 5.04 -14.08 12.66
CA ASP A 28 5.35 -15.50 12.56
C ASP A 28 6.61 -15.72 11.72
N THR A 29 7.71 -15.97 12.43
CA THR A 29 9.01 -16.17 11.80
C THR A 29 9.11 -17.41 10.89
N SER A 30 8.16 -18.34 10.95
CA SER A 30 8.13 -19.50 10.06
C SER A 30 7.58 -19.19 8.66
N LEU A 31 6.96 -18.01 8.49
CA LEU A 31 6.28 -17.63 7.27
C LEU A 31 7.17 -16.80 6.33
N SER A 32 6.79 -16.80 5.05
CA SER A 32 7.59 -16.19 3.98
C SER A 32 7.58 -14.65 4.03
N PRO A 33 8.75 -13.99 4.09
CA PRO A 33 8.82 -12.52 3.99
C PRO A 33 8.23 -11.98 2.68
N ALA A 34 8.27 -12.76 1.58
CA ALA A 34 7.69 -12.37 0.30
C ALA A 34 6.18 -12.11 0.40
N THR A 35 5.45 -12.95 1.13
CA THR A 35 4.01 -12.76 1.36
C THR A 35 3.74 -11.49 2.19
N THR A 36 4.58 -11.20 3.18
CA THR A 36 4.50 -9.95 3.94
C THR A 36 4.71 -8.73 3.03
N CYS A 37 5.73 -8.77 2.17
CA CYS A 37 6.01 -7.72 1.20
C CYS A 37 4.83 -7.51 0.23
N TRP A 38 4.22 -8.60 -0.25
CA TRP A 38 3.04 -8.55 -1.10
C TRP A 38 1.83 -7.93 -0.39
N LEU A 39 1.54 -8.33 0.85
CA LEU A 39 0.44 -7.74 1.64
C LEU A 39 0.69 -6.26 1.95
N ALA A 40 1.94 -5.87 2.24
CA ALA A 40 2.32 -4.46 2.42
C ALA A 40 2.06 -3.63 1.14
N GLN A 41 2.37 -4.18 -0.04
CA GLN A 41 2.03 -3.55 -1.32
C GLN A 41 0.54 -3.38 -1.52
N GLN A 42 -0.20 -4.44 -1.25
CA GLN A 42 -1.64 -4.44 -1.38
C GLN A 42 -2.31 -3.43 -0.43
N ALA A 43 -1.78 -3.26 0.77
CA ALA A 43 -2.23 -2.26 1.73
C ALA A 43 -1.99 -0.83 1.22
N ALA A 44 -0.76 -0.52 0.81
CA ALA A 44 -0.41 0.81 0.29
C ALA A 44 -1.22 1.15 -0.97
N GLU A 45 -1.36 0.21 -1.92
CA GLU A 45 -2.13 0.39 -3.15
C GLU A 45 -3.59 0.77 -2.86
N LYS A 46 -4.24 0.02 -1.96
CA LYS A 46 -5.65 0.25 -1.63
C LYS A 46 -5.85 1.53 -0.86
N ALA A 47 -4.90 1.96 -0.03
CA ALA A 47 -4.94 3.25 0.64
C ALA A 47 -4.83 4.42 -0.35
N ILE A 48 -3.93 4.33 -1.33
CA ILE A 48 -3.82 5.34 -2.40
C ILE A 48 -5.10 5.39 -3.24
N LYS A 49 -5.62 4.22 -3.65
CA LYS A 49 -6.90 4.12 -4.39
C LYS A 49 -8.07 4.65 -3.58
N ALA A 50 -8.10 4.47 -2.26
CA ALA A 50 -9.12 5.06 -1.39
C ALA A 50 -9.14 6.59 -1.50
N LEU A 51 -7.96 7.22 -1.47
CA LEU A 51 -7.82 8.66 -1.62
C LEU A 51 -8.25 9.15 -3.01
N LEU A 52 -7.85 8.45 -4.08
CA LEU A 52 -8.27 8.76 -5.45
C LEU A 52 -9.78 8.67 -5.64
N VAL A 53 -10.41 7.62 -5.10
CA VAL A 53 -11.88 7.46 -5.12
C VAL A 53 -12.55 8.62 -4.38
N ARG A 54 -12.07 9.00 -3.20
CA ARG A 54 -12.65 10.14 -2.45
C ARG A 54 -12.49 11.46 -3.22
N ALA A 55 -11.36 11.64 -3.90
CA ALA A 55 -11.10 12.78 -4.78
C ALA A 55 -11.85 12.72 -6.12
N GLN A 56 -12.61 11.64 -6.38
CA GLN A 56 -13.30 11.38 -7.64
C GLN A 56 -12.36 11.41 -8.86
N VAL A 57 -11.12 10.93 -8.67
CA VAL A 57 -10.11 10.80 -9.72
C VAL A 57 -10.11 9.37 -10.22
N ASP A 58 -10.37 9.19 -11.52
CA ASP A 58 -10.20 7.91 -12.19
C ASP A 58 -8.73 7.50 -12.23
N PHE A 59 -8.47 6.21 -12.10
CA PHE A 59 -7.12 5.67 -12.10
C PHE A 59 -7.01 4.40 -12.96
N PRO A 60 -5.85 4.16 -13.58
CA PRO A 60 -5.62 2.94 -14.35
C PRO A 60 -5.53 1.72 -13.43
N PHE A 61 -5.87 0.54 -13.97
CA PHE A 61 -5.65 -0.75 -13.30
C PHE A 61 -4.16 -1.13 -13.37
N THR A 62 -3.34 -0.43 -12.60
CA THR A 62 -1.90 -0.68 -12.42
C THR A 62 -1.58 -0.99 -10.96
N HIS A 63 -0.43 -1.63 -10.75
CA HIS A 63 0.19 -1.87 -9.44
C HIS A 63 1.30 -0.86 -9.11
N ASP A 64 1.58 0.07 -10.03
CA ASP A 64 2.58 1.12 -9.85
C ASP A 64 2.08 2.18 -8.84
N LEU A 65 2.58 2.06 -7.62
CA LEU A 65 2.22 2.95 -6.53
C LEU A 65 2.70 4.39 -6.75
N ALA A 66 3.85 4.57 -7.39
CA ALA A 66 4.37 5.90 -7.68
C ALA A 66 3.47 6.60 -8.69
N ALA A 67 3.11 5.92 -9.78
CA ALA A 67 2.17 6.42 -10.76
C ALA A 67 0.79 6.75 -10.16
N LEU A 68 0.26 5.88 -9.29
CA LEU A 68 -1.00 6.13 -8.59
C LEU A 68 -0.90 7.35 -7.64
N SER A 69 0.21 7.49 -6.92
CA SER A 69 0.41 8.61 -5.99
C SER A 69 0.47 9.97 -6.69
N LEU A 70 1.00 10.03 -7.91
CA LEU A 70 1.05 11.26 -8.72
C LEU A 70 -0.34 11.79 -9.08
N LEU A 71 -1.32 10.90 -9.23
CA LEU A 71 -2.71 11.27 -9.54
C LEU A 71 -3.42 12.00 -8.38
N LEU A 72 -2.91 11.90 -7.16
CA LEU A 72 -3.50 12.58 -6.00
C LEU A 72 -3.37 14.11 -6.09
N GLY A 73 -2.39 14.63 -6.83
CA GLY A 73 -2.09 16.07 -6.89
C GLY A 73 -1.47 16.64 -5.60
N GLU A 74 -1.51 15.89 -4.50
CA GLU A 74 -0.89 16.19 -3.21
C GLU A 74 0.06 15.07 -2.80
N SER A 75 1.20 15.44 -2.18
CA SER A 75 2.24 14.48 -1.79
C SER A 75 1.77 13.58 -0.64
N LEU A 76 2.11 12.30 -0.70
CA LEU A 76 2.11 11.42 0.46
C LEU A 76 3.38 11.68 1.30
N PRO A 77 3.38 11.39 2.61
CA PRO A 77 4.56 11.52 3.47
C PRO A 77 5.55 10.35 3.29
N VAL A 78 5.72 9.89 2.04
CA VAL A 78 6.69 8.88 1.63
C VAL A 78 7.33 9.33 0.31
N PRO A 79 8.66 9.18 0.13
CA PRO A 79 9.31 9.41 -1.15
C PRO A 79 8.73 8.54 -2.27
N SER A 80 8.79 9.01 -3.51
CA SER A 80 8.39 8.21 -4.66
C SER A 80 9.29 6.98 -4.84
N GLU A 81 10.58 7.05 -4.48
CA GLU A 81 11.47 5.88 -4.55
C GLU A 81 11.01 4.73 -3.65
N ASP A 82 10.44 5.03 -2.49
CA ASP A 82 9.92 4.03 -1.55
C ASP A 82 8.69 3.32 -2.14
N LEU A 83 7.81 4.06 -2.82
CA LEU A 83 6.66 3.50 -3.53
C LEU A 83 7.08 2.62 -4.71
N VAL A 84 8.12 3.02 -5.45
CA VAL A 84 8.72 2.21 -6.52
C VAL A 84 9.34 0.94 -5.96
N HIS A 85 10.13 1.06 -4.90
CA HIS A 85 10.78 -0.07 -4.23
C HIS A 85 9.75 -1.09 -3.75
N LEU A 86 8.70 -0.61 -3.10
CA LEU A 86 7.61 -1.42 -2.59
C LEU A 86 6.86 -2.17 -3.72
N THR A 87 6.63 -1.51 -4.85
CA THR A 87 6.04 -2.14 -6.06
C THR A 87 6.96 -3.22 -6.63
N LYS A 88 8.26 -2.92 -6.71
CA LYS A 88 9.26 -3.80 -7.32
C LYS A 88 9.43 -5.09 -6.54
N VAL A 89 9.67 -5.02 -5.23
CA VAL A 89 9.88 -6.20 -4.38
C VAL A 89 8.66 -7.14 -4.41
N ALA A 90 7.45 -6.59 -4.32
CA ALA A 90 6.22 -7.38 -4.39
C ALA A 90 5.99 -8.02 -5.77
N SER A 91 6.42 -7.35 -6.84
CA SER A 91 6.27 -7.87 -8.21
C SER A 91 7.28 -8.95 -8.53
N ASP A 92 8.54 -8.75 -8.14
CA ASP A 92 9.68 -9.61 -8.45
C ASP A 92 9.63 -10.92 -7.68
N SER A 93 9.21 -10.89 -6.40
CA SER A 93 9.11 -12.08 -5.53
C SER A 93 8.10 -13.14 -5.99
N ARG A 94 7.34 -12.86 -7.06
CA ARG A 94 6.43 -13.84 -7.69
C ARG A 94 7.14 -14.81 -8.63
N TYR A 95 8.36 -14.50 -9.07
CA TYR A 95 9.08 -15.26 -10.08
C TYR A 95 10.41 -15.78 -9.51
N PRO A 96 10.45 -17.05 -9.06
CA PRO A 96 11.66 -17.63 -8.50
C PRO A 96 12.82 -17.57 -9.50
N GLY A 97 13.97 -17.08 -9.04
CA GLY A 97 15.20 -17.01 -9.85
C GLY A 97 15.38 -15.75 -10.70
N GLU A 98 14.37 -14.88 -10.80
CA GLU A 98 14.46 -13.59 -11.50
C GLU A 98 15.03 -12.47 -10.62
N ALA A 99 14.83 -12.57 -9.30
CA ALA A 99 15.35 -11.63 -8.31
C ALA A 99 15.68 -12.35 -6.99
N PRO A 100 16.49 -11.73 -6.11
CA PRO A 100 16.66 -12.23 -4.74
C PRO A 100 15.31 -12.35 -4.03
N GLU A 101 15.11 -13.46 -3.32
CA GLU A 101 13.95 -13.63 -2.44
C GLU A 101 13.98 -12.59 -1.32
N PRO A 102 12.84 -11.91 -1.03
CA PRO A 102 12.78 -10.94 0.05
C PRO A 102 13.17 -11.55 1.40
N VAL A 103 13.96 -10.82 2.16
CA VAL A 103 14.32 -11.17 3.54
C VAL A 103 13.46 -10.39 4.54
N ARG A 104 13.64 -10.65 5.85
CA ARG A 104 12.90 -9.91 6.89
C ARG A 104 13.12 -8.41 6.83
N ASP A 105 14.36 -7.98 6.61
CA ASP A 105 14.70 -6.56 6.56
C ASP A 105 13.97 -5.83 5.42
N ASP A 106 13.76 -6.52 4.28
CA ASP A 106 12.90 -6.01 3.21
C ASP A 106 11.46 -5.87 3.71
N ALA A 107 10.93 -6.93 4.34
CA ALA A 107 9.57 -6.93 4.88
C ALA A 107 9.36 -5.83 5.93
N ASP A 108 10.32 -5.60 6.83
CA ASP A 108 10.31 -4.52 7.83
C ASP A 108 10.21 -3.15 7.16
N THR A 109 11.07 -2.91 6.17
CA THR A 109 11.12 -1.66 5.41
C THR A 109 9.79 -1.41 4.70
N LEU A 110 9.26 -2.40 3.99
CA LEU A 110 8.03 -2.27 3.23
C LEU A 110 6.79 -2.14 4.12
N LEU A 111 6.76 -2.81 5.27
CA LEU A 111 5.72 -2.62 6.29
C LEU A 111 5.71 -1.18 6.81
N ALA A 112 6.87 -0.59 7.08
CA ALA A 112 6.96 0.78 7.56
C ALA A 112 6.41 1.79 6.53
N ILE A 113 6.72 1.60 5.24
CA ILE A 113 6.19 2.41 4.15
C ILE A 113 4.66 2.23 4.07
N ALA A 114 4.16 0.99 4.06
CA ALA A 114 2.73 0.71 3.99
C ALA A 114 1.96 1.31 5.17
N ARG A 115 2.49 1.20 6.40
CA ARG A 115 1.92 1.86 7.60
C ARG A 115 1.78 3.36 7.40
N THR A 116 2.82 4.00 6.88
CA THR A 116 2.83 5.46 6.67
C THR A 116 1.76 5.88 5.67
N VAL A 117 1.63 5.15 4.55
CA VAL A 117 0.62 5.43 3.52
C VAL A 117 -0.80 5.20 4.05
N VAL A 118 -1.04 4.08 4.75
CA VAL A 118 -2.36 3.75 5.32
C VAL A 118 -2.77 4.75 6.40
N ALA A 119 -1.85 5.11 7.29
CA ALA A 119 -2.10 6.10 8.35
C ALA A 119 -2.42 7.48 7.76
N GLU A 120 -1.69 7.91 6.73
CA GLU A 120 -1.99 9.17 6.05
C GLU A 120 -3.37 9.13 5.39
N ALA A 121 -3.70 8.03 4.71
CA ALA A 121 -5.02 7.89 4.11
C ALA A 121 -6.13 8.02 5.16
N ALA A 122 -6.02 7.29 6.28
CA ALA A 122 -6.95 7.36 7.40
C ALA A 122 -7.08 8.79 7.94
N ARG A 123 -5.96 9.47 8.19
CA ARG A 123 -5.96 10.86 8.66
C ARG A 123 -6.73 11.80 7.74
N ARG A 124 -6.58 11.66 6.41
CA ARG A 124 -7.32 12.48 5.45
C ARG A 124 -8.82 12.13 5.37
N PHE A 125 -9.23 10.92 5.76
CA PHE A 125 -10.65 10.54 5.85
C PHE A 125 -11.30 11.02 7.16
N ASP A 126 -10.51 11.22 8.22
CA ASP A 126 -10.98 11.69 9.52
C ASP A 126 -10.94 13.23 9.63
N GLY A 127 -9.92 13.86 9.03
CA GLY A 127 -9.87 15.30 8.84
C GLY A 127 -10.85 15.69 7.74
N LYS A 128 -11.92 16.42 8.08
CA LYS A 128 -12.73 17.12 7.07
C LYS A 128 -11.79 17.98 6.24
N GLY A 129 -11.84 17.81 4.91
CA GLY A 129 -11.09 18.61 3.94
C GLY A 129 -11.28 20.11 4.12
#